data_AF-A0AAP4X6W9-F1
#
_entry.id   AF-A0AAP4X6W9-F1
#
_cell.length_a   1.000
_cell.length_b   1.000
_cell.length_c   1.000
_cell.angle_alpha   90.00
_cell.angle_beta   90.00
_cell.angle_gamma   90.00
#
_symmetry.space_group_name_H-M   'P 1'
#
loop_
_entity.id
_entity.type
_entity.pdbx_description
1 polymer ?
#
loop_
_entity_poly.entity_id
_entity_poly.type
_entity_poly.pdbx_seq_one_letter_code
_entity_poly.pdbx_strand_id
1 'polypeptide(L)'
;MEKLSNKQLTLSIFILFTSLFLINPYALAYQVQPMSAEIKPVGKQSQYSLRVDNTDSFPVSLEFIPWLVTQDEFGKNTLSPADNDLLVIPMTAVVQPGKSQTIMVRYLGEPVIEQSQTYSIEINQVTVAMEDVSASELGIAFNFKTMLNVTPDDSKAELNAKSFQSHGDTWNIEVVNSGNRFAKITEMEWVVSDGNHSVTLDRDNIKNFVVGKMVMPNASRIFTVSQIDKIDMGNASVKIKWLQQ
;
A
#
# COMPACT_ATOMS: atom_id res chain seq x y z
N MET A 1 35.54 -11.69 -46.27
CA MET A 1 34.27 -11.42 -45.55
C MET A 1 33.25 -12.44 -46.03
N GLU A 2 33.08 -13.53 -45.29
CA GLU A 2 32.21 -14.64 -45.66
C GLU A 2 30.75 -14.27 -45.34
N LYS A 3 29.85 -14.33 -46.33
CA LYS A 3 28.42 -13.98 -46.16
C LYS A 3 27.73 -15.09 -45.37
N LEU A 4 27.26 -14.76 -44.17
CA LEU A 4 26.41 -15.66 -43.38
C LEU A 4 25.09 -15.95 -44.12
N SER A 5 24.69 -17.22 -44.18
CA SER A 5 23.41 -17.67 -44.74
C SER A 5 22.22 -17.12 -43.94
N ASN A 6 21.06 -16.89 -44.58
CA ASN A 6 19.82 -16.44 -43.93
C ASN A 6 19.41 -17.30 -42.73
N LYS A 7 19.78 -18.59 -42.72
CA LYS A 7 19.54 -19.51 -41.60
C LYS A 7 20.46 -19.25 -40.40
N GLN A 8 21.70 -18.82 -40.65
CA GLN A 8 22.64 -18.39 -39.62
C GLN A 8 22.26 -17.02 -39.06
N LEU A 9 21.74 -16.12 -39.91
CA LEU A 9 21.26 -14.80 -39.48
C LEU A 9 20.04 -14.91 -38.54
N THR A 10 19.08 -15.77 -38.87
CA THR A 10 17.88 -16.02 -38.05
C THR A 10 18.21 -16.72 -36.74
N LEU A 11 19.14 -17.67 -36.74
CA LEU A 11 19.62 -18.33 -35.51
C LEU A 11 20.35 -17.34 -34.58
N SER A 12 21.19 -16.46 -35.12
CA SER A 12 21.87 -15.42 -34.34
C SER A 12 20.91 -14.39 -33.74
N ILE A 13 19.85 -14.00 -34.48
CA ILE A 13 18.80 -13.11 -33.96
C ILE A 13 18.03 -13.80 -32.83
N PHE A 14 17.72 -15.09 -32.96
CA PHE A 14 17.03 -15.84 -31.91
C PHE A 14 17.89 -15.90 -30.64
N ILE A 15 19.18 -16.24 -30.74
CA ILE A 15 20.11 -16.29 -29.61
C ILE A 15 20.28 -14.92 -28.94
N LEU A 16 20.35 -13.84 -29.72
CA LEU A 16 20.42 -12.48 -29.19
C LEU A 16 19.13 -12.10 -28.43
N PHE A 17 17.97 -12.52 -28.95
CA PHE A 17 16.66 -12.29 -28.31
C PHE A 17 16.52 -13.08 -27.01
N THR A 18 16.98 -14.35 -26.95
CA THR A 18 16.98 -15.14 -25.70
C THR A 18 17.95 -14.60 -24.66
N SER A 19 19.09 -14.03 -25.08
CA SER A 19 20.08 -13.42 -24.18
C SER A 19 19.54 -12.18 -23.46
N LEU A 20 18.72 -11.35 -24.13
CA LEU A 20 18.09 -10.18 -23.52
C LEU A 20 17.00 -10.53 -22.49
N PHE A 21 16.46 -11.75 -22.47
CA PHE A 21 15.48 -12.18 -21.46
C PHE A 21 16.13 -12.70 -20.16
N LEU A 22 17.45 -12.91 -20.13
CA LEU A 22 18.16 -13.42 -18.94
C LEU A 22 18.62 -12.31 -17.98
N ILE A 23 18.55 -11.05 -18.40
CA ILE A 23 18.80 -9.90 -17.54
C ILE A 23 17.51 -9.57 -16.77
N ASN A 24 17.24 -10.34 -15.71
CA ASN A 24 16.35 -9.84 -14.66
C ASN A 24 17.15 -8.80 -13.88
N PRO A 25 16.79 -7.50 -13.91
CA PRO A 25 17.34 -6.56 -12.96
C PRO A 25 16.86 -7.01 -11.58
N TYR A 26 17.71 -7.67 -10.82
CA TYR A 26 17.49 -7.85 -9.39
C TYR A 26 17.39 -6.44 -8.80
N ALA A 27 16.20 -6.05 -8.39
CA ALA A 27 16.01 -4.80 -7.68
C ALA A 27 16.81 -4.91 -6.37
N LEU A 28 17.87 -4.11 -6.26
CA LEU A 28 18.75 -4.05 -5.08
C LEU A 28 18.09 -3.19 -4.00
N ALA A 29 17.10 -3.76 -3.31
CA ALA A 29 16.43 -3.14 -2.18
C ALA A 29 15.97 -4.22 -1.20
N TYR A 30 16.09 -3.98 0.10
CA TYR A 30 15.52 -4.90 1.08
C TYR A 30 13.98 -4.96 0.94
N GLN A 31 13.41 -6.12 1.25
CA GLN A 31 11.97 -6.38 1.13
C GLN A 31 11.31 -6.38 2.51
N VAL A 32 10.06 -5.93 2.57
CA VAL A 32 9.28 -5.81 3.81
C VAL A 32 7.94 -6.50 3.64
N GLN A 33 7.58 -7.38 4.59
CA GLN A 33 6.32 -8.12 4.55
C GLN A 33 5.73 -8.36 5.96
N PRO A 34 4.41 -8.22 6.16
CA PRO A 34 3.44 -7.70 5.21
C PRO A 34 3.50 -6.15 5.13
N MET A 35 3.09 -5.58 3.99
CA MET A 35 2.94 -4.12 3.85
C MET A 35 1.69 -3.59 4.55
N SER A 36 0.71 -4.46 4.84
CA SER A 36 -0.47 -4.11 5.64
C SER A 36 -0.86 -5.29 6.53
N ALA A 37 -1.17 -5.00 7.79
CA ALA A 37 -1.63 -5.97 8.77
C ALA A 37 -2.87 -5.45 9.52
N GLU A 38 -3.62 -6.38 10.08
CA GLU A 38 -4.75 -6.10 10.96
C GLU A 38 -4.61 -6.96 12.23
N ILE A 39 -4.76 -6.33 13.39
CA ILE A 39 -4.66 -6.96 14.72
C ILE A 39 -5.84 -6.55 15.60
N LYS A 40 -6.00 -7.23 16.73
CA LYS A 40 -7.01 -6.93 17.74
C LYS A 40 -6.45 -6.03 18.85
N PRO A 41 -7.30 -5.31 19.61
CA PRO A 41 -6.82 -4.51 20.75
C PRO A 41 -6.23 -5.38 21.87
N VAL A 42 -6.71 -6.61 22.03
CA VAL A 42 -6.34 -7.49 23.15
C VAL A 42 -6.12 -8.93 22.72
N GLY A 43 -5.49 -9.71 23.62
CA GLY A 43 -5.31 -11.14 23.48
C GLY A 43 -4.16 -11.51 22.53
N LYS A 44 -4.17 -12.77 22.05
CA LYS A 44 -3.08 -13.30 21.21
C LYS A 44 -2.99 -12.63 19.84
N GLN A 45 -4.09 -12.06 19.36
CA GLN A 45 -4.17 -11.38 18.07
C GLN A 45 -3.84 -9.89 18.17
N SER A 46 -3.36 -9.40 19.33
CA SER A 46 -2.90 -8.01 19.48
C SER A 46 -1.46 -7.77 19.04
N GLN A 47 -0.89 -8.71 18.27
CA GLN A 47 0.45 -8.61 17.73
C GLN A 47 0.55 -9.30 16.38
N TYR A 48 1.54 -8.89 15.59
CA TYR A 48 1.94 -9.59 14.36
C TYR A 48 3.47 -9.57 14.22
N SER A 49 3.95 -10.32 13.23
CA SER A 49 5.36 -10.35 12.85
C SER A 49 5.57 -9.64 11.53
N LEU A 50 6.44 -8.64 11.55
CA LEU A 50 6.92 -7.93 10.39
C LEU A 50 8.29 -8.52 9.99
N ARG A 51 8.41 -9.02 8.78
CA ARG A 51 9.63 -9.62 8.24
C ARG A 51 10.31 -8.64 7.30
N VAL A 52 11.62 -8.52 7.47
CA VAL A 52 12.50 -7.82 6.53
C VAL A 52 13.51 -8.81 5.95
N ASP A 53 13.63 -8.84 4.63
CA ASP A 53 14.57 -9.66 3.89
C ASP A 53 15.62 -8.77 3.23
N ASN A 54 16.90 -8.95 3.55
CA ASN A 54 17.96 -8.23 2.86
C ASN A 54 18.33 -8.98 1.56
N THR A 55 17.86 -8.46 0.43
CA THR A 55 18.20 -9.00 -0.90
C THR A 55 19.39 -8.27 -1.54
N ASP A 56 20.04 -7.38 -0.80
CA ASP A 56 21.27 -6.74 -1.22
C ASP A 56 22.51 -7.61 -0.92
N SER A 57 23.63 -7.23 -1.52
CA SER A 57 24.95 -7.83 -1.37
C SER A 57 25.72 -7.33 -0.13
N PHE A 58 25.24 -6.27 0.53
CA PHE A 58 25.84 -5.69 1.74
C PHE A 58 24.86 -5.66 2.92
N PRO A 59 25.35 -5.61 4.18
CA PRO A 59 24.48 -5.52 5.36
C PRO A 59 23.64 -4.24 5.37
N VAL A 60 22.36 -4.35 5.74
CA VAL A 60 21.45 -3.20 5.85
C VAL A 60 21.12 -2.95 7.32
N SER A 61 21.36 -1.72 7.78
CA SER A 61 20.96 -1.27 9.12
C SER A 61 19.61 -0.57 9.03
N LEU A 62 18.65 -1.01 9.84
CA LEU A 62 17.27 -0.55 9.81
C LEU A 62 16.83 -0.02 11.16
N GLU A 63 16.00 1.01 11.14
CA GLU A 63 15.27 1.55 12.28
C GLU A 63 13.76 1.44 12.03
N PHE A 64 13.00 1.09 13.07
CA PHE A 64 11.56 0.86 13.03
C PHE A 64 10.84 1.84 13.95
N ILE A 65 10.05 2.75 13.39
CA ILE A 65 9.40 3.84 14.13
C ILE A 65 7.87 3.70 14.01
N PRO A 66 7.13 3.55 15.12
CA PRO A 66 5.67 3.51 15.12
C PRO A 66 5.05 4.91 15.07
N TRP A 67 4.02 5.05 14.23
CA TRP A 67 3.24 6.28 14.08
C TRP A 67 1.74 5.98 14.16
N LEU A 68 0.98 6.82 14.86
CA LEU A 68 -0.46 6.90 14.74
C LEU A 68 -0.80 7.71 13.48
N VAL A 69 -1.72 7.20 12.68
CA VAL A 69 -2.11 7.78 11.39
C VAL A 69 -3.51 8.36 11.52
N THR A 70 -3.62 9.67 11.34
CA THR A 70 -4.89 10.32 11.01
C THR A 70 -4.89 10.73 9.54
N GLN A 71 -6.07 10.96 8.99
CA GLN A 71 -6.23 11.26 7.58
C GLN A 71 -7.28 12.35 7.39
N ASP A 72 -6.99 13.32 6.52
CA ASP A 72 -7.97 14.33 6.12
C ASP A 72 -8.92 13.84 5.01
N GLU A 73 -9.88 14.67 4.64
CA GLU A 73 -10.88 14.34 3.62
C GLU A 73 -10.27 14.07 2.24
N PHE A 74 -9.08 14.58 1.93
CA PHE A 74 -8.38 14.32 0.65
C PHE A 74 -7.48 13.08 0.72
N GLY A 75 -7.43 12.40 1.86
CA GLY A 75 -6.62 11.22 2.05
C GLY A 75 -5.16 11.50 2.40
N LYS A 76 -4.80 12.74 2.75
CA LYS A 76 -3.46 13.07 3.23
C LYS A 76 -3.32 12.61 4.68
N ASN A 77 -2.26 11.86 4.94
CA ASN A 77 -1.99 11.35 6.28
C ASN A 77 -1.24 12.39 7.12
N THR A 78 -1.60 12.48 8.40
CA THR A 78 -0.82 13.11 9.46
C THR A 78 -0.32 12.03 10.40
N LEU A 79 0.96 12.12 10.77
CA LEU A 79 1.62 11.16 11.63
C LEU A 79 1.88 11.78 13.00
N SER A 80 1.61 11.03 14.06
CA SER A 80 1.95 11.39 15.44
C SER A 80 2.64 10.22 16.14
N PRO A 81 3.59 10.44 17.06
CA PRO A 81 4.33 9.35 17.71
C PRO A 81 3.38 8.34 18.37
N ALA A 82 3.68 7.05 18.23
CA ALA A 82 2.86 5.96 18.78
C ALA A 82 3.65 4.97 19.64
N ASP A 83 4.79 5.41 20.21
CA ASP A 83 5.63 4.57 21.08
C ASP A 83 4.92 4.09 22.35
N ASN A 84 3.88 4.81 22.78
CA ASN A 84 3.04 4.41 23.92
C ASN A 84 2.00 3.36 23.54
N ASP A 85 1.60 3.29 22.27
CA ASP A 85 0.54 2.40 21.79
C ASP A 85 1.10 1.12 21.17
N LEU A 86 2.33 1.16 20.65
CA LEU A 86 2.95 0.07 19.91
C LEU A 86 4.32 -0.28 20.46
N LEU A 87 4.47 -1.55 20.83
CA LEU A 87 5.75 -2.17 21.14
C LEU A 87 6.33 -2.78 19.86
N VAL A 88 7.47 -2.26 19.41
CA VAL A 88 8.20 -2.73 18.22
C VAL A 88 9.56 -3.30 18.65
N ILE A 89 9.76 -4.60 18.46
CA ILE A 89 10.99 -5.29 18.92
C ILE A 89 11.61 -6.13 17.80
N PRO A 90 12.91 -5.94 17.48
CA PRO A 90 13.76 -4.85 17.96
C PRO A 90 13.43 -3.53 17.24
N MET A 91 13.73 -2.38 17.86
CA MET A 91 13.56 -1.05 17.24
C MET A 91 14.63 -0.75 16.17
N THR A 92 15.78 -1.43 16.26
CA THR A 92 16.82 -1.38 15.23
C THR A 92 17.35 -2.78 14.95
N ALA A 93 17.77 -3.02 13.71
CA ALA A 93 18.37 -4.30 13.34
C ALA A 93 19.40 -4.14 12.22
N VAL A 94 20.44 -4.97 12.24
CA VAL A 94 21.35 -5.15 11.11
C VAL A 94 21.02 -6.49 10.44
N VAL A 95 20.59 -6.43 9.19
CA VAL A 95 20.23 -7.62 8.41
C VAL A 95 21.36 -7.93 7.43
N GLN A 96 22.00 -9.07 7.60
CA GLN A 96 23.11 -9.51 6.75
C GLN A 96 22.62 -9.88 5.33
N PRO A 97 23.50 -9.85 4.30
CA PRO A 97 23.14 -10.24 2.94
C PRO A 97 22.48 -11.61 2.84
N GLY A 98 21.35 -11.68 2.14
CA GLY A 98 20.55 -12.91 1.98
C GLY A 98 19.94 -13.45 3.27
N LYS A 99 19.93 -12.65 4.36
CA LYS A 99 19.28 -13.00 5.63
C LYS A 99 18.00 -12.21 5.83
N SER A 100 17.28 -12.64 6.85
CA SER A 100 15.97 -12.11 7.19
C SER A 100 15.92 -11.83 8.68
N GLN A 101 15.23 -10.75 9.03
CA GLN A 101 14.97 -10.37 10.41
C GLN A 101 13.46 -10.26 10.62
N THR A 102 13.00 -10.79 11.75
CA THR A 102 11.59 -10.65 12.17
C THR A 102 11.50 -9.65 13.31
N ILE A 103 10.55 -8.73 13.19
CA ILE A 103 10.24 -7.66 14.12
C ILE A 103 8.85 -7.99 14.67
N MET A 104 8.73 -8.13 15.98
CA MET A 104 7.44 -8.25 16.64
C MET A 104 6.85 -6.86 16.81
N VAL A 105 5.62 -6.67 16.36
CA VAL A 105 4.84 -5.46 16.60
C VAL A 105 3.62 -5.85 17.41
N ARG A 106 3.44 -5.22 18.58
CA ARG A 106 2.36 -5.51 19.52
C ARG A 106 1.65 -4.23 19.94
N TYR A 107 0.33 -4.25 19.95
CA TYR A 107 -0.48 -3.18 20.51
C TYR A 107 -0.50 -3.26 22.03
N LEU A 108 -0.19 -2.11 22.65
CA LEU A 108 -0.18 -1.84 24.09
C LEU A 108 -1.10 -0.67 24.47
N GLY A 109 -1.80 -0.06 23.51
CA GLY A 109 -2.74 1.03 23.75
C GLY A 109 -4.01 0.55 24.47
N GLU A 110 -5.07 1.37 24.38
CA GLU A 110 -6.32 1.11 25.09
C GLU A 110 -6.93 -0.26 24.72
N PRO A 111 -7.20 -1.14 25.70
CA PRO A 111 -7.70 -2.48 25.41
C PRO A 111 -9.14 -2.48 24.88
N VAL A 112 -9.88 -1.40 25.11
CA VAL A 112 -11.26 -1.19 24.64
C VAL A 112 -11.30 0.08 23.80
N ILE A 113 -11.36 -0.08 22.48
CA ILE A 113 -11.51 1.00 21.52
C ILE A 113 -12.88 0.92 20.85
N GLU A 114 -13.53 2.06 20.66
CA GLU A 114 -14.88 2.13 20.06
C GLU A 114 -14.85 2.02 18.53
N GLN A 115 -13.70 2.31 17.92
CA GLN A 115 -13.47 2.28 16.49
C GLN A 115 -12.06 1.81 16.14
N SER A 116 -11.87 1.34 14.91
CA SER A 116 -10.55 0.92 14.44
C SER A 116 -9.56 2.08 14.42
N GLN A 117 -8.33 1.84 14.84
CA GLN A 117 -7.23 2.81 14.79
C GLN A 117 -6.20 2.37 13.75
N THR A 118 -5.68 3.34 12.98
CA THR A 118 -4.65 3.07 11.97
C THR A 118 -3.31 3.59 12.47
N TYR A 119 -2.31 2.73 12.36
CA TYR A 119 -0.92 3.00 12.66
C TYR A 119 -0.06 2.72 11.43
N SER A 120 1.17 3.23 11.46
CA SER A 120 2.20 2.96 10.46
C SER A 120 3.49 2.58 11.16
N ILE A 121 4.20 1.58 10.63
CA ILE A 121 5.59 1.33 11.00
C ILE A 121 6.46 1.87 9.87
N GLU A 122 7.18 2.95 10.13
CA GLU A 122 8.19 3.49 9.24
C GLU A 122 9.49 2.72 9.44
N ILE A 123 10.09 2.31 8.32
CA ILE A 123 11.30 1.49 8.27
C ILE A 123 12.33 2.30 7.52
N ASN A 124 13.33 2.79 8.24
CA ASN A 124 14.35 3.67 7.69
C ASN A 124 15.66 2.91 7.56
N GLN A 125 16.30 3.01 6.40
CA GLN A 125 17.67 2.56 6.23
C GLN A 125 18.62 3.59 6.83
N VAL A 126 19.40 3.16 7.83
CA VAL A 126 20.43 3.99 8.45
C VAL A 126 21.70 3.88 7.60
N THR A 127 21.99 4.93 6.85
CA THR A 127 23.22 5.00 6.03
C THR A 127 24.43 5.14 6.94
N VAL A 128 25.35 4.18 6.86
CA VAL A 128 26.68 4.30 7.45
C VAL A 128 27.61 4.79 6.35
N ALA A 129 28.29 5.92 6.56
CA ALA A 129 29.27 6.42 5.62
C ALA A 129 30.37 5.37 5.43
N MET A 130 30.53 4.88 4.20
CA MET A 130 31.65 4.01 3.82
C MET A 130 32.77 4.94 3.36
N GLU A 131 33.94 4.89 4.03
CA GLU A 131 35.06 5.81 3.77
C GLU A 131 35.72 5.63 2.39
N ASP A 132 35.40 4.56 1.63
CA ASP A 132 36.09 4.14 0.41
C ASP A 132 35.21 4.09 -0.87
N VAL A 133 34.16 4.90 -0.97
CA VAL A 133 33.33 4.91 -2.20
C VAL A 133 33.82 5.97 -3.18
N SER A 134 34.41 5.52 -4.29
CA SER A 134 34.74 6.36 -5.45
C SER A 134 33.52 7.15 -5.96
N ALA A 135 33.75 8.39 -6.40
CA ALA A 135 32.78 9.47 -6.54
C ALA A 135 31.62 9.31 -7.58
N SER A 136 31.27 8.09 -8.00
CA SER A 136 30.22 7.84 -9.01
C SER A 136 29.14 6.82 -8.61
N GLU A 137 29.11 6.33 -7.38
CA GLU A 137 28.02 5.45 -6.90
C GLU A 137 26.93 6.26 -6.20
N LEU A 138 25.83 6.51 -6.91
CA LEU A 138 24.61 7.07 -6.31
C LEU A 138 23.99 6.02 -5.37
N GLY A 139 24.27 6.12 -4.07
CA GLY A 139 23.62 5.29 -3.06
C GLY A 139 22.16 5.69 -2.89
N ILE A 140 21.24 4.80 -3.26
CA ILE A 140 19.80 4.99 -3.05
C ILE A 140 19.42 4.33 -1.71
N ALA A 141 18.93 5.12 -0.75
CA ALA A 141 18.34 4.61 0.47
C ALA A 141 16.84 4.38 0.28
N PHE A 142 16.35 3.21 0.66
CA PHE A 142 14.93 2.89 0.61
C PHE A 142 14.30 3.02 1.99
N ASN A 143 13.17 3.72 2.06
CA ASN A 143 12.35 3.81 3.27
C ASN A 143 10.95 3.27 2.98
N PHE A 144 10.46 2.38 3.83
CA PHE A 144 9.13 1.80 3.69
C PHE A 144 8.20 2.28 4.81
N LYS A 145 6.91 2.34 4.51
CA LYS A 145 5.85 2.54 5.50
C LYS A 145 4.85 1.42 5.36
N THR A 146 4.74 0.60 6.41
CA THR A 146 3.71 -0.43 6.50
C THR A 146 2.52 0.10 7.27
N MET A 147 1.33 -0.41 6.98
CA MET A 147 0.09 0.00 7.63
C MET A 147 -0.41 -1.07 8.59
N LEU A 148 -0.69 -0.71 9.82
CA LEU A 148 -1.27 -1.58 10.83
C LEU A 148 -2.64 -1.04 11.23
N ASN A 149 -3.69 -1.85 11.15
CA ASN A 149 -4.98 -1.49 11.71
C ASN A 149 -5.25 -2.30 12.99
N VAL A 150 -5.60 -1.60 14.06
CA VAL A 150 -6.09 -2.20 15.31
C VAL A 150 -7.60 -2.12 15.26
N THR A 151 -8.26 -3.28 15.17
CA THR A 151 -9.69 -3.36 14.88
C THR A 151 -10.42 -4.07 16.02
N PRO A 152 -11.35 -3.41 16.74
CA PRO A 152 -12.15 -4.09 17.76
C PRO A 152 -13.08 -5.13 17.12
N ASP A 153 -13.47 -6.13 17.92
CA ASP A 153 -14.46 -7.11 17.49
C ASP A 153 -15.80 -6.42 17.16
N ASP A 154 -16.57 -7.03 16.26
CA ASP A 154 -17.88 -6.55 15.78
C ASP A 154 -17.91 -5.17 15.09
N SER A 155 -16.75 -4.53 14.88
CA SER A 155 -16.69 -3.29 14.11
C SER A 155 -16.97 -3.51 12.63
N LYS A 156 -17.67 -2.55 12.03
CA LYS A 156 -18.11 -2.58 10.64
C LYS A 156 -17.91 -1.24 9.97
N ALA A 157 -17.67 -1.26 8.66
CA ALA A 157 -17.64 -0.06 7.86
C ALA A 157 -18.95 0.08 7.08
N GLU A 158 -19.43 1.30 6.94
CA GLU A 158 -20.71 1.63 6.30
C GLU A 158 -20.49 2.79 5.34
N LEU A 159 -20.18 2.45 4.08
CA LEU A 159 -19.84 3.45 3.07
C LEU A 159 -21.06 3.91 2.28
N ASN A 160 -21.20 5.23 2.15
CA ASN A 160 -22.21 5.86 1.32
C ASN A 160 -21.59 6.99 0.51
N ALA A 161 -21.85 7.03 -0.80
CA ALA A 161 -21.48 8.18 -1.62
C ALA A 161 -22.49 9.32 -1.40
N LYS A 162 -22.00 10.53 -1.10
CA LYS A 162 -22.84 11.71 -0.81
C LYS A 162 -22.94 12.68 -1.97
N SER A 163 -21.82 13.00 -2.61
CA SER A 163 -21.78 14.02 -3.65
C SER A 163 -20.89 13.58 -4.80
N PHE A 164 -21.24 14.04 -6.01
CA PHE A 164 -20.53 13.77 -7.25
C PHE A 164 -20.38 15.11 -7.97
N GLN A 165 -19.16 15.65 -8.02
CA GLN A 165 -18.90 17.00 -8.51
C GLN A 165 -17.81 16.99 -9.58
N SER A 166 -18.03 17.73 -10.67
CA SER A 166 -17.03 17.87 -11.72
C SER A 166 -15.83 18.66 -11.20
N HIS A 167 -14.64 18.19 -11.54
CA HIS A 167 -13.37 18.83 -11.24
C HIS A 167 -12.44 18.73 -12.45
N GLY A 168 -12.63 19.63 -13.42
CA GLY A 168 -11.92 19.59 -14.70
C GLY A 168 -12.28 18.32 -15.48
N ASP A 169 -11.26 17.57 -15.88
CA ASP A 169 -11.41 16.29 -16.61
C ASP A 169 -11.70 15.09 -15.67
N THR A 170 -11.87 15.34 -14.38
CA THR A 170 -12.12 14.31 -13.36
C THR A 170 -13.35 14.64 -12.52
N TRP A 171 -13.73 13.71 -11.65
CA TRP A 171 -14.88 13.84 -10.78
C TRP A 171 -14.48 13.59 -9.33
N ASN A 172 -14.93 14.47 -8.44
CA ASN A 172 -14.76 14.29 -7.01
C ASN A 172 -16.01 13.62 -6.44
N ILE A 173 -15.81 12.48 -5.79
CA ILE A 173 -16.85 11.72 -5.11
C ILE A 173 -16.57 11.76 -3.62
N GLU A 174 -17.46 12.39 -2.86
CA GLU A 174 -17.41 12.31 -1.40
C GLU A 174 -18.05 11.00 -0.95
N VAL A 175 -17.27 10.17 -0.27
CA VAL A 175 -17.72 8.93 0.36
C VAL A 175 -17.60 9.08 1.86
N VAL A 176 -18.67 8.76 2.57
CA VAL A 176 -18.72 8.81 4.02
C VAL A 176 -18.79 7.41 4.58
N ASN A 177 -17.96 7.16 5.59
CA ASN A 177 -18.02 5.97 6.41
C ASN A 177 -18.71 6.30 7.75
N SER A 178 -19.97 5.88 7.90
CA SER A 178 -20.69 6.01 9.17
C SER A 178 -20.39 4.87 10.16
N GLY A 179 -19.59 3.90 9.74
CA GLY A 179 -19.19 2.77 10.56
C GLY A 179 -17.98 3.07 11.45
N ASN A 180 -17.74 2.17 12.40
CA ASN A 180 -16.64 2.24 13.34
C ASN A 180 -15.41 1.40 12.92
N ARG A 181 -15.41 0.84 11.70
CA ARG A 181 -14.24 0.20 11.09
C ARG A 181 -13.80 0.99 9.85
N PHE A 182 -12.49 1.05 9.59
CA PHE A 182 -11.99 1.51 8.30
C PHE A 182 -12.53 0.64 7.15
N ALA A 183 -12.59 1.19 5.93
CA ALA A 183 -12.92 0.43 4.74
C ALA A 183 -11.86 0.62 3.66
N LYS A 184 -11.31 -0.47 3.11
CA LYS A 184 -10.49 -0.37 1.90
C LYS A 184 -11.40 -0.32 0.68
N ILE A 185 -11.14 0.58 -0.25
CA ILE A 185 -11.98 0.69 -1.46
C ILE A 185 -11.98 -0.61 -2.29
N THR A 186 -10.89 -1.37 -2.24
CA THR A 186 -10.71 -2.65 -2.95
C THR A 186 -11.46 -3.83 -2.31
N GLU A 187 -12.01 -3.63 -1.11
CA GLU A 187 -12.89 -4.61 -0.43
C GLU A 187 -14.37 -4.33 -0.74
N MET A 188 -14.64 -3.30 -1.54
CA MET A 188 -15.99 -2.82 -1.89
C MET A 188 -16.23 -2.94 -3.39
N GLU A 189 -17.50 -3.07 -3.76
CA GLU A 189 -18.00 -2.95 -5.12
C GLU A 189 -18.69 -1.58 -5.27
N TRP A 190 -18.25 -0.80 -6.26
CA TRP A 190 -18.82 0.49 -6.59
C TRP A 190 -19.59 0.37 -7.90
N VAL A 191 -20.90 0.56 -7.84
CA VAL A 191 -21.76 0.57 -9.03
C VAL A 191 -21.95 2.02 -9.44
N VAL A 192 -21.32 2.41 -10.55
CA VAL A 192 -21.47 3.72 -11.16
C VAL A 192 -22.55 3.63 -12.25
N SER A 193 -23.50 4.55 -12.28
CA SER A 193 -24.57 4.56 -13.28
C SER A 193 -25.07 5.95 -13.60
N ASP A 194 -25.32 6.23 -14.89
CA ASP A 194 -25.97 7.44 -15.40
C ASP A 194 -27.49 7.27 -15.62
N GLY A 195 -28.06 6.13 -15.19
CA GLY A 195 -29.45 5.74 -15.40
C GLY A 195 -29.72 4.93 -16.67
N ASN A 196 -28.88 5.04 -17.70
CA ASN A 196 -28.98 4.27 -18.95
C ASN A 196 -27.95 3.14 -19.00
N HIS A 197 -26.75 3.43 -18.51
CA HIS A 197 -25.62 2.53 -18.43
C HIS A 197 -25.19 2.34 -16.98
N SER A 198 -24.56 1.21 -16.70
CA SER A 198 -23.95 0.96 -15.40
C SER A 198 -22.66 0.18 -15.58
N VAL A 199 -21.66 0.59 -14.81
CA VAL A 199 -20.35 -0.07 -14.72
C VAL A 199 -20.10 -0.41 -13.26
N THR A 200 -19.74 -1.66 -13.03
CA THR A 200 -19.30 -2.14 -11.72
C THR A 200 -17.80 -2.03 -11.61
N LEU A 201 -17.33 -1.30 -10.61
CA LEU A 201 -15.94 -1.25 -10.20
C LEU A 201 -15.72 -2.18 -9.01
N ASP A 202 -14.85 -3.16 -9.17
CA ASP A 202 -14.53 -4.20 -8.18
C ASP A 202 -13.05 -4.12 -7.77
N ARG A 203 -12.57 -5.12 -7.03
CA ARG A 203 -11.18 -5.20 -6.56
C ARG A 203 -10.15 -5.01 -7.68
N ASP A 204 -10.43 -5.52 -8.87
CA ASP A 204 -9.44 -5.67 -9.95
C ASP A 204 -9.36 -4.41 -10.80
N ASN A 205 -10.48 -3.71 -11.00
CA ASN A 205 -10.54 -2.54 -11.87
C ASN A 205 -10.65 -1.20 -11.13
N ILE A 206 -11.06 -1.16 -9.85
CA ILE A 206 -11.36 0.11 -9.16
C ILE A 206 -10.16 1.04 -9.10
N LYS A 207 -8.96 0.48 -8.99
CA LYS A 207 -7.69 1.23 -8.94
C LYS A 207 -7.37 1.99 -10.23
N ASN A 208 -7.98 1.60 -11.35
CA ASN A 208 -7.78 2.28 -12.64
C ASN A 208 -8.58 3.58 -12.72
N PHE A 209 -9.63 3.70 -11.90
CA PHE A 209 -10.56 4.82 -11.95
C PHE A 209 -10.49 5.68 -10.70
N VAL A 210 -10.31 5.08 -9.53
CA VAL A 210 -10.43 5.74 -8.23
C VAL A 210 -9.06 5.86 -7.57
N VAL A 211 -8.62 7.10 -7.33
CA VAL A 211 -7.38 7.38 -6.61
C VAL A 211 -7.63 7.43 -5.11
N GLY A 212 -7.04 6.48 -4.39
CA GLY A 212 -7.15 6.39 -2.94
C GLY A 212 -7.09 4.94 -2.49
N LYS A 213 -7.11 4.71 -1.17
CA LYS A 213 -6.95 3.35 -0.62
C LYS A 213 -8.01 2.99 0.41
N MET A 214 -8.45 3.95 1.22
CA MET A 214 -9.21 3.64 2.44
C MET A 214 -10.09 4.80 2.89
N VAL A 215 -11.18 4.54 3.58
CA VAL A 215 -11.96 5.55 4.32
C VAL A 215 -11.85 5.23 5.80
N MET A 216 -11.44 6.20 6.62
CA MET A 216 -11.34 6.05 8.07
C MET A 216 -12.74 5.85 8.70
N PRO A 217 -12.86 5.24 9.90
CA PRO A 217 -14.14 5.18 10.60
C PRO A 217 -14.66 6.59 10.93
N ASN A 218 -15.98 6.76 10.94
CA ASN A 218 -16.66 8.02 11.26
C ASN A 218 -16.14 9.24 10.49
N ALA A 219 -15.69 9.04 9.25
CA ALA A 219 -15.03 10.07 8.45
C ALA A 219 -15.56 10.11 7.01
N SER A 220 -15.35 11.25 6.35
CA SER A 220 -15.54 11.42 4.91
C SER A 220 -14.21 11.33 4.18
N ARG A 221 -14.27 10.92 2.91
CA ARG A 221 -13.16 10.97 1.99
C ARG A 221 -13.63 11.36 0.59
N ILE A 222 -12.95 12.31 0.01
CA ILE A 222 -13.10 12.75 -1.36
C ILE A 222 -12.16 11.91 -2.22
N PHE A 223 -12.73 11.17 -3.15
CA PHE A 223 -12.01 10.40 -4.14
C PHE A 223 -12.07 11.09 -5.49
N THR A 224 -10.91 11.21 -6.14
CA THR A 224 -10.87 11.59 -7.55
C THR A 224 -11.12 10.36 -8.41
N VAL A 225 -12.08 10.50 -9.33
CA VAL A 225 -12.53 9.46 -10.24
C VAL A 225 -12.34 9.93 -11.68
N SER A 226 -11.60 9.13 -12.45
CA SER A 226 -11.39 9.35 -13.88
C SER A 226 -12.66 9.05 -14.69
N GLN A 227 -12.72 9.55 -15.91
CA GLN A 227 -13.78 9.23 -16.86
C GLN A 227 -13.94 7.72 -17.02
N ILE A 228 -15.19 7.24 -17.02
CA ILE A 228 -15.55 5.85 -17.28
C ILE A 228 -16.22 5.78 -18.65
N ASP A 229 -15.72 4.91 -19.52
CA ASP A 229 -16.28 4.74 -20.86
C ASP A 229 -17.77 4.41 -20.81
N LYS A 230 -18.54 5.06 -21.69
CA LYS A 230 -20.00 4.91 -21.84
C LYS A 230 -20.85 5.36 -20.66
N ILE A 231 -20.26 5.94 -19.61
CA ILE A 231 -20.99 6.61 -18.54
C ILE A 231 -21.00 8.11 -18.82
N ASP A 232 -22.19 8.72 -18.88
CA ASP A 232 -22.31 10.16 -18.77
C ASP A 232 -22.07 10.56 -17.30
N MET A 233 -20.84 10.96 -17.01
CA MET A 233 -20.45 11.34 -15.66
C MET A 233 -21.22 12.56 -15.14
N GLY A 234 -21.78 13.41 -16.01
CA GLY A 234 -22.62 14.55 -15.59
C GLY A 234 -23.89 14.16 -14.84
N ASN A 235 -24.41 12.96 -15.10
CA ASN A 235 -25.63 12.42 -14.50
C ASN A 235 -25.36 11.17 -13.66
N ALA A 236 -24.09 10.88 -13.38
CA ALA A 236 -23.70 9.65 -12.70
C ALA A 236 -24.04 9.67 -11.20
N SER A 237 -24.39 8.49 -10.71
CA SER A 237 -24.57 8.17 -9.30
C SER A 237 -23.71 6.96 -8.93
N VAL A 238 -23.33 6.88 -7.66
CA VAL A 238 -22.52 5.77 -7.14
C VAL A 238 -23.24 5.08 -6.00
N LYS A 239 -23.35 3.77 -6.08
CA LYS A 239 -23.76 2.89 -4.98
C LYS A 239 -22.57 2.04 -4.55
N ILE A 240 -22.33 1.97 -3.25
CA ILE A 240 -21.22 1.21 -2.69
C ILE A 240 -21.79 0.05 -1.87
N LYS A 241 -21.29 -1.16 -2.09
CA LYS A 241 -21.66 -2.35 -1.32
C LYS A 241 -20.42 -3.19 -1.04
N TRP A 242 -20.48 -4.05 -0.03
CA TRP A 242 -19.41 -5.00 0.23
C TRP A 242 -19.31 -6.03 -0.90
N LEU A 243 -18.09 -6.40 -1.28
CA LEU A 243 -17.88 -7.55 -2.17
C LEU A 243 -18.44 -8.80 -1.49
N GLN A 244 -19.31 -9.52 -2.20
CA GLN A 244 -19.74 -10.84 -1.74
C GLN A 244 -18.54 -11.79 -1.82
N GLN A 245 -18.24 -12.46 -0.72
CA GLN A 245 -17.16 -13.46 -0.63
C GLN A 245 -17.56 -14.76 -1.31
#